data_AF-A0A536QHA3-F1
#
_entry.id   AF-A0A536QHA3-F1
#
_cell.length_a   1.000
_cell.length_b   1.000
_cell.length_c   1.000
_cell.angle_alpha   90.00
_cell.angle_beta   90.00
_cell.angle_gamma   90.00
#
_symmetry.space_group_name_H-M   'P 1'
#
loop_
_entity.id
_entity.type
_entity.pdbx_description
1 polymer ?
#
loop_
_entity_poly.entity_id
_entity_poly.type
_entity_poly.pdbx_seq_one_letter_code
_entity_poly.pdbx_strand_id
1 'polypeptide(L)'
;MKGIPTSPQAGVSAIVVEFKGTLETQIMAKAIGPGTTLDAVPLGGGVAYYLAGQPHQFFFRDPAGTMQPETLRLAGNTLLWEDGALTYRLEAQVSLEEAVRIASSLR
;
A
#
# COMPACT_ATOMS: atom_id res chain seq x y z
N MET A 1 -15.91 17.74 4.25
CA MET A 1 -15.27 16.47 3.83
C MET A 1 -16.18 15.33 4.26
N LYS A 2 -16.56 14.43 3.35
CA LYS A 2 -17.21 13.18 3.72
C LYS A 2 -16.11 12.29 4.33
N GLY A 3 -16.33 11.71 5.52
CA GLY A 3 -15.31 10.89 6.18
C GLY A 3 -14.90 9.68 5.33
N ILE A 4 -13.70 9.14 5.57
CA ILE A 4 -13.25 7.92 4.92
C ILE A 4 -14.15 6.76 5.37
N PRO A 5 -14.73 5.97 4.43
CA PRO A 5 -15.58 4.84 4.79
C PRO A 5 -14.85 3.85 5.70
N THR A 6 -15.52 3.35 6.74
CA THR A 6 -15.01 2.25 7.54
C THR A 6 -14.88 1.01 6.68
N SER A 7 -13.72 0.36 6.73
CA SER A 7 -13.55 -0.94 6.11
C SER A 7 -14.39 -2.00 6.84
N PRO A 8 -15.21 -2.79 6.12
CA PRO A 8 -15.93 -3.92 6.72
C PRO A 8 -15.02 -5.00 7.31
N GLN A 9 -13.81 -5.18 6.77
CA GLN A 9 -12.88 -6.22 7.20
C GLN A 9 -12.03 -5.77 8.40
N ALA A 10 -11.59 -4.52 8.42
CA ALA A 10 -10.74 -4.00 9.50
C ALA A 10 -11.52 -3.28 10.62
N GLY A 11 -12.76 -2.84 10.38
CA GLY A 11 -13.55 -2.09 11.35
C GLY A 11 -13.05 -0.65 11.60
N VAL A 12 -12.06 -0.18 10.84
CA VAL A 12 -11.50 1.18 10.89
C VAL A 12 -11.50 1.82 9.51
N SER A 13 -11.40 3.15 9.44
CA SER A 13 -11.45 3.89 8.18
C SER A 13 -10.13 3.89 7.40
N ALA A 14 -9.00 3.87 8.12
CA ALA A 14 -7.68 3.82 7.50
C ALA A 14 -6.70 3.12 8.44
N ILE A 15 -5.74 2.42 7.86
CA ILE A 15 -4.60 1.82 8.56
C ILE A 15 -3.32 2.37 7.94
N VAL A 16 -2.39 2.81 8.78
CA VAL A 16 -1.02 3.14 8.38
C VAL A 16 -0.07 2.18 9.08
N VAL A 17 0.86 1.60 8.32
CA VAL A 17 1.92 0.73 8.83
C VAL A 17 3.26 1.21 8.29
N GLU A 18 4.28 1.22 9.14
CA GLU A 18 5.68 1.35 8.76
C GLU A 18 6.42 0.06 9.10
N PHE A 19 7.34 -0.37 8.23
CA PHE A 19 8.18 -1.53 8.48
C PHE A 19 9.50 -1.44 7.72
N LYS A 20 10.51 -2.18 8.19
CA LYS A 20 11.79 -2.29 7.48
C LYS A 20 11.68 -3.34 6.39
N GLY A 21 12.04 -2.94 5.18
CA GLY A 21 12.04 -3.80 4.01
C GLY A 21 11.92 -2.97 2.74
N THR A 22 12.11 -3.62 1.60
CA THR A 22 11.99 -2.98 0.28
C THR A 22 10.92 -3.65 -0.57
N LEU A 23 10.20 -2.85 -1.34
CA LEU A 23 9.19 -3.27 -2.29
C LEU A 23 9.83 -4.00 -3.47
N GLU A 24 9.28 -5.16 -3.78
CA GLU A 24 9.72 -5.96 -4.92
C GLU A 24 8.73 -5.79 -6.07
N THR A 25 8.83 -4.65 -6.75
CA THR A 25 7.83 -4.16 -7.70
C THR A 25 7.62 -5.08 -8.90
N GLN A 26 8.68 -5.75 -9.36
CA GLN A 26 8.60 -6.76 -10.43
C GLN A 26 7.82 -8.01 -10.02
N ILE A 27 7.92 -8.40 -8.74
CA ILE A 27 7.14 -9.52 -8.20
C ILE A 27 5.70 -9.06 -7.98
N MET A 28 5.51 -7.87 -7.41
CA MET A 28 4.20 -7.27 -7.19
C MET A 28 3.38 -7.17 -8.48
N ALA A 29 3.97 -6.64 -9.56
CA ALA A 29 3.31 -6.53 -10.87
C ALA A 29 2.93 -7.88 -11.49
N LYS A 30 3.64 -8.97 -11.14
CA LYS A 30 3.32 -10.34 -11.58
C LYS A 30 2.31 -11.04 -10.68
N ALA A 31 2.21 -10.62 -9.42
CA ALA A 31 1.38 -11.23 -8.40
C ALA A 31 -0.04 -10.66 -8.35
N ILE A 32 -0.30 -9.50 -8.97
CA ILE A 32 -1.64 -8.93 -9.01
C ILE A 32 -2.59 -9.86 -9.77
N GLY A 33 -3.62 -10.33 -9.07
CA GLY A 33 -4.66 -11.18 -9.64
C GLY A 33 -5.63 -10.40 -10.54
N PRO A 34 -6.47 -11.10 -11.32
CA PRO A 34 -7.50 -10.45 -12.12
C PRO A 34 -8.41 -9.57 -11.25
N GLY A 35 -8.77 -8.39 -11.77
CA GLY A 35 -9.60 -7.42 -11.04
C GLY A 35 -8.84 -6.57 -10.01
N THR A 36 -7.52 -6.66 -9.97
CA THR A 36 -6.64 -5.73 -9.24
C THR A 36 -5.90 -4.84 -10.24
N THR A 37 -5.82 -3.53 -9.96
CA THR A 37 -4.96 -2.60 -10.70
C THR A 37 -3.72 -2.27 -9.87
N LEU A 38 -2.63 -1.93 -10.56
CA LEU A 38 -1.40 -1.42 -9.97
C LEU A 38 -1.00 -0.15 -10.72
N ASP A 39 -1.09 0.99 -10.04
CA ASP A 39 -0.70 2.29 -10.56
C ASP A 39 0.55 2.79 -9.85
N ALA A 40 1.53 3.27 -10.61
CA ALA A 40 2.74 3.90 -10.07
C ALA A 40 2.60 5.42 -10.18
N VAL A 41 2.77 6.13 -9.07
CA VAL A 41 2.60 7.58 -9.00
C VAL A 41 3.73 8.25 -8.22
N PRO A 42 4.13 9.48 -8.58
CA PRO A 42 5.12 10.21 -7.79
C PRO A 42 4.60 10.49 -6.37
N LEU A 43 5.47 10.33 -5.37
CA LEU A 43 5.20 10.71 -3.99
C LEU A 43 6.51 11.20 -3.34
N GLY A 44 6.55 12.46 -2.92
CA GLY A 44 7.79 13.07 -2.43
C GLY A 44 8.92 12.99 -3.47
N GLY A 45 10.09 12.49 -3.05
CA GLY A 45 11.23 12.23 -3.94
C GLY A 45 11.25 10.86 -4.59
N GLY A 46 10.21 10.04 -4.38
CA GLY A 46 10.15 8.65 -4.82
C GLY A 46 8.89 8.31 -5.60
N VAL A 47 8.60 7.01 -5.66
CA VAL A 47 7.43 6.45 -6.33
C VAL A 47 6.58 5.71 -5.28
N ALA A 48 5.27 5.95 -5.32
CA ALA A 48 4.29 5.16 -4.62
C ALA A 48 3.56 4.23 -5.58
N TYR A 49 3.14 3.09 -5.06
CA TYR A 49 2.42 2.06 -5.78
C TYR A 49 1.04 1.90 -5.17
N TYR A 50 0.01 2.12 -5.98
CA TYR A 50 -1.38 2.06 -5.58
C TYR A 50 -2.03 0.80 -6.13
N LEU A 51 -2.52 -0.05 -5.23
CA LEU A 51 -3.24 -1.29 -5.51
C LEU A 51 -4.73 -1.09 -5.20
N ALA A 52 -5.59 -1.38 -6.18
CA ALA A 52 -7.03 -1.19 -6.04
C ALA A 52 -7.85 -2.31 -6.69
N GLY A 53 -9.11 -2.43 -6.29
CA GLY A 53 -10.06 -3.40 -6.83
C GLY A 53 -10.25 -4.59 -5.90
N GLN A 54 -9.87 -5.79 -6.34
CA GLN A 54 -10.00 -7.02 -5.55
C GLN A 54 -8.96 -7.10 -4.42
N PRO A 55 -9.21 -7.95 -3.39
CA PRO A 55 -8.20 -8.25 -2.38
C PRO A 55 -6.90 -8.68 -3.03
N HIS A 56 -5.81 -8.04 -2.64
CA HIS A 56 -4.49 -8.25 -3.23
C HIS A 56 -3.50 -8.67 -2.15
N GLN A 57 -2.40 -9.28 -2.59
CA GLN A 57 -1.26 -9.59 -1.74
C GLN A 57 -0.03 -8.97 -2.40
N PHE A 58 0.88 -8.47 -1.58
CA PHE A 58 2.20 -8.04 -2.05
C PHE A 58 3.28 -8.74 -1.23
N PHE A 59 4.50 -8.66 -1.75
CA PHE A 59 5.68 -9.20 -1.11
C PHE A 59 6.70 -8.08 -0.95
N PHE A 60 7.46 -8.16 0.13
CA PHE A 60 8.60 -7.28 0.37
C PHE A 60 9.82 -8.12 0.70
N ARG A 61 11.00 -7.54 0.51
CA ARG A 61 12.25 -8.12 0.97
C ARG A 61 12.57 -7.54 2.33
N ASP A 62 12.71 -8.40 3.33
CA ASP A 62 13.10 -7.98 4.68
C ASP A 62 14.60 -7.61 4.75
N PRO A 63 15.08 -7.02 5.87
CA PRO A 63 16.50 -6.65 6.01
C PRO A 63 17.48 -7.84 5.97
N ALA A 64 17.02 -9.07 6.17
CA ALA A 64 17.83 -10.28 6.02
C ALA A 64 17.89 -10.75 4.56
N GLY A 65 17.24 -10.04 3.63
CA GLY A 65 17.18 -10.38 2.22
C GLY A 65 16.12 -11.44 1.89
N THR A 66 15.28 -11.82 2.85
CA THR A 66 14.26 -12.87 2.66
C THR A 66 12.99 -12.27 2.09
N MET A 67 12.39 -12.95 1.12
CA MET A 67 11.08 -12.58 0.60
C MET A 67 10.01 -12.94 1.63
N GLN A 68 9.26 -11.93 2.08
CA GLN A 68 8.15 -12.11 3.01
C GLN A 68 6.84 -11.83 2.29
N PRO A 69 5.83 -12.72 2.41
CA PRO A 69 4.46 -12.35 2.08
C PRO A 69 3.97 -11.30 3.06
N GLU A 70 3.30 -10.26 2.59
CA GLU A 70 2.48 -9.47 3.48
C GLU A 70 1.29 -10.32 3.97
N THR A 71 1.08 -10.36 5.29
CA THR A 71 0.08 -11.24 5.92
C THR A 71 -1.13 -10.50 6.48
N LEU A 72 -1.09 -9.16 6.55
CA LEU A 72 -2.26 -8.39 6.94
C LEU A 72 -3.34 -8.57 5.86
N ARG A 73 -4.50 -9.11 6.27
CA ARG A 73 -5.68 -9.21 5.43
C ARG A 73 -6.10 -7.80 5.03
N LEU A 74 -5.75 -7.41 3.80
CA LEU A 74 -6.03 -6.09 3.28
C LEU A 74 -7.53 -5.87 3.21
N ALA A 75 -7.95 -4.73 3.75
CA ALA A 75 -9.31 -4.32 4.04
C ALA A 75 -9.79 -3.20 3.10
N GLY A 76 -8.97 -2.79 2.13
CA GLY A 76 -9.28 -1.76 1.13
C GLY A 76 -8.16 -1.53 0.11
N ASN A 77 -8.26 -0.44 -0.64
CA ASN A 77 -7.19 0.01 -1.54
C ASN A 77 -5.92 0.35 -0.76
N THR A 78 -4.77 0.07 -1.34
CA THR A 78 -3.47 0.15 -0.65
C THR A 78 -2.50 1.04 -1.41
N LEU A 79 -1.90 2.03 -0.74
CA LEU A 79 -0.75 2.77 -1.23
C LEU A 79 0.51 2.30 -0.50
N LEU A 80 1.54 1.93 -1.24
CA LEU A 80 2.85 1.52 -0.75
C LEU A 80 3.91 2.51 -1.23
N TRP A 81 4.80 2.96 -0.35
CA TRP A 81 5.93 3.79 -0.74
C TRP A 81 7.12 3.54 0.18
N GLU A 82 8.30 3.90 -0.30
CA GLU A 82 9.52 3.83 0.48
C GLU A 82 9.99 5.24 0.83
N ASP A 83 10.49 5.41 2.05
CA ASP A 83 11.29 6.55 2.45
C ASP A 83 12.49 6.08 3.28
N GLY A 84 13.68 6.27 2.73
CA GLY A 84 14.92 5.72 3.29
C GLY A 84 14.90 4.19 3.36
N ALA A 85 15.01 3.66 4.58
CA ALA A 85 15.04 2.22 4.85
C ALA A 85 13.68 1.64 5.29
N LEU A 86 12.63 2.46 5.21
CA LEU A 86 11.28 2.11 5.64
C LEU A 86 10.38 2.00 4.42
N THR A 87 9.57 0.94 4.42
CA THR A 87 8.38 0.86 3.59
C THR A 87 7.18 1.28 4.43
N TYR A 88 6.34 2.11 3.84
CA TYR A 88 5.08 2.54 4.40
C TYR A 88 3.92 1.94 3.61
N ARG A 89 2.83 1.69 4.33
CA ARG A 89 1.56 1.26 3.77
C ARG A 89 0.46 2.14 4.32
N LEU A 90 -0.34 2.71 3.43
CA LEU A 90 -1.65 3.29 3.74
C LEU A 90 -2.72 2.41 3.12
N GLU A 91 -3.66 1.97 3.93
CA GLU A 91 -4.81 1.19 3.48
C GLU A 91 -6.10 1.93 3.84
N ALA A 92 -6.89 2.29 2.82
CA ALA A 92 -8.13 3.03 2.98
C ALA A 92 -9.02 2.91 1.75
N GLN A 93 -10.35 2.95 1.93
CA GLN A 93 -11.31 2.93 0.83
C GLN A 93 -11.49 4.31 0.19
N VAL A 94 -10.41 4.79 -0.42
CA VAL A 94 -10.31 6.11 -1.05
C VAL A 94 -9.76 5.99 -2.48
N SER A 95 -9.75 7.08 -3.24
CA SER A 95 -9.11 7.11 -4.56
C SER A 95 -7.58 7.23 -4.45
N LEU A 96 -6.88 7.02 -5.57
CA LEU A 96 -5.43 7.23 -5.65
C LEU A 96 -5.03 8.64 -5.18
N GLU A 97 -5.75 9.66 -5.65
CA GLU A 97 -5.43 11.06 -5.36
C GLU A 97 -5.62 11.38 -3.87
N GLU A 98 -6.65 10.79 -3.25
CA GLU A 98 -6.88 10.91 -1.82
C GLU A 98 -5.80 10.16 -1.02
N ALA A 99 -5.43 8.94 -1.44
CA ALA A 99 -4.38 8.17 -0.79
C ALA A 99 -3.04 8.91 -0.83
N VAL A 100 -2.65 9.46 -1.99
CA VAL A 100 -1.44 10.29 -2.16
C VAL A 100 -1.51 11.52 -1.26
N ARG A 101 -2.67 12.18 -1.16
CA ARG A 101 -2.83 13.35 -0.30
C ARG A 101 -2.67 13.03 1.18
N ILE A 102 -3.25 11.91 1.63
CA ILE A 102 -3.09 11.41 3.01
C ILE A 102 -1.63 11.08 3.25
N ALA A 103 -0.99 10.29 2.36
CA ALA A 103 0.40 9.90 2.50
C ALA A 103 1.35 11.11 2.52
N SER A 104 1.09 12.13 1.68
CA SER A 104 1.85 13.39 1.67
C SER A 104 1.68 14.22 2.95
N SER A 105 0.70 13.91 3.79
CA SER A 105 0.51 14.56 5.09
C SER A 105 1.20 13.84 6.25
N LEU A 106 1.66 12.61 6.02
CA LEU A 106 2.45 11.84 6.99
C LEU A 106 3.89 12.39 7.00
N ARG A 107 4.51 12.42 8.18
CA ARG A 107 5.86 12.95 8.41
C ARG A 107 6.82 11.83 8.74
#